data_AF-A0A2E3LU59-F1
#
_entry.id   AF-A0A2E3LU59-F1
#
_cell.length_a   1.000
_cell.length_b   1.000
_cell.length_c   1.000
_cell.angle_alpha   90.00
_cell.angle_beta   90.00
_cell.angle_gamma   90.00
#
_symmetry.space_group_name_H-M   'P 1'
#
loop_
_entity.id
_entity.type
_entity.pdbx_description
1 polymer ?
#
loop_
_entity_poly.entity_id
_entity_poly.type
_entity_poly.pdbx_seq_one_letter_code
_entity_poly.pdbx_strand_id
1 'polypeptide(L)'
;MQVFFRFYREEVEVIRPFVRLFQRWRYPVSLPEEVAEALGVPASSYLRFDEFINFLSSTGCCPTRLYKFMSRPQAEAVFASALRKERFQLRSMFSYYFNEGWLEFLLLFDEQGALRRLYVQHRDLHTDRGVEIRLCPRALLQNKNREAVLLQAP
;
A
#
# COMPACT_ATOMS: atom_id res chain seq x y z
N MET A 1 -2.91 31.31 -6.24
CA MET A 1 -3.09 30.07 -7.04
C MET A 1 -3.90 29.05 -6.23
N GLN A 2 -5.21 29.27 -6.09
CA GLN A 2 -6.11 28.44 -5.27
C GLN A 2 -7.49 28.36 -5.94
N VAL A 3 -7.60 27.77 -7.15
CA VAL A 3 -8.94 27.50 -7.72
C VAL A 3 -8.97 26.24 -8.62
N PHE A 4 -7.84 25.67 -9.02
CA PHE A 4 -7.83 24.54 -9.97
C PHE A 4 -8.15 23.16 -9.38
N PHE A 5 -8.41 23.05 -8.08
CA PHE A 5 -8.60 21.75 -7.40
C PHE A 5 -10.06 21.28 -7.27
N ARG A 6 -11.05 22.02 -7.77
CA ARG A 6 -12.46 21.74 -7.46
C ARG A 6 -13.29 21.08 -8.58
N PHE A 7 -12.77 20.97 -9.80
CA PHE A 7 -13.56 20.53 -10.97
C PHE A 7 -13.30 19.12 -11.51
N TYR A 8 -12.30 18.38 -11.00
CA TYR A 8 -11.97 17.04 -11.52
C TYR A 8 -12.62 15.88 -10.74
N ARG A 9 -13.71 16.15 -9.99
CA ARG A 9 -14.29 15.18 -9.04
C ARG A 9 -15.34 14.25 -9.65
N GLU A 10 -15.86 14.50 -10.86
CA GLU A 10 -17.11 13.85 -11.32
C GLU A 10 -17.07 13.05 -12.63
N GLU A 11 -16.00 13.05 -13.44
CA GLU A 11 -16.02 12.38 -14.76
C GLU A 11 -15.23 11.06 -14.88
N VAL A 12 -14.61 10.56 -13.79
CA VAL A 12 -13.59 9.49 -13.86
C VAL A 12 -14.15 8.08 -13.55
N GLU A 13 -15.39 7.76 -13.91
CA GLU A 13 -15.90 6.38 -13.78
C GLU A 13 -15.79 5.58 -15.08
N VAL A 14 -15.94 6.21 -16.25
CA VAL A 14 -16.02 5.49 -17.54
C VAL A 14 -14.65 5.13 -18.14
N ILE A 15 -13.57 5.84 -17.75
CA ILE A 15 -12.23 5.68 -18.34
C ILE A 15 -11.36 4.65 -17.58
N ARG A 16 -11.77 4.24 -16.37
CA ARG A 16 -11.06 3.26 -15.52
C ARG A 16 -10.65 1.95 -16.22
N PRO A 17 -11.52 1.26 -16.99
CA PRO A 17 -11.14 -0.01 -17.61
C PRO A 17 -10.08 0.16 -18.70
N PHE A 18 -10.13 1.27 -19.45
CA PHE A 18 -9.14 1.57 -20.50
C PHE A 18 -7.77 1.90 -19.92
N VAL A 19 -7.72 2.68 -18.83
CA VAL A 19 -6.47 3.00 -18.12
C VAL A 19 -5.83 1.73 -17.57
N ARG A 20 -6.62 0.83 -16.97
CA ARG A 20 -6.12 -0.48 -16.50
C ARG A 20 -5.58 -1.34 -17.64
N LEU A 21 -6.18 -1.30 -18.83
CA LEU A 21 -5.66 -2.02 -19.99
C LEU A 21 -4.28 -1.49 -20.43
N PHE A 22 -4.11 -0.18 -20.52
CA PHE A 22 -2.82 0.44 -20.85
C PHE A 22 -1.77 0.21 -19.76
N GLN A 23 -2.16 0.26 -18.48
CA GLN A 23 -1.26 -0.06 -17.38
C GLN A 23 -0.86 -1.53 -17.37
N ARG A 24 -1.73 -2.47 -17.74
CA ARG A 24 -1.35 -3.89 -17.90
C ARG A 24 -0.32 -4.09 -19.01
N TRP A 25 -0.35 -3.26 -20.04
CA TRP A 25 0.69 -3.28 -21.07
C TRP A 25 2.03 -2.77 -20.54
N ARG A 26 1.99 -1.77 -19.63
CA ARG A 26 3.20 -1.24 -18.98
C ARG A 26 3.70 -2.09 -17.83
N TYR A 27 2.83 -2.71 -17.04
CA TYR A 27 3.16 -3.55 -15.89
C TYR A 27 2.41 -4.88 -16.01
N PRO A 28 3.02 -5.87 -16.70
CA PRO A 28 2.32 -7.11 -17.04
C PRO A 28 2.04 -8.02 -15.84
N VAL A 29 2.71 -7.80 -14.70
CA VAL A 29 2.70 -8.74 -13.56
C VAL A 29 2.11 -8.16 -12.28
N SER A 30 2.40 -6.90 -11.93
CA SER A 30 1.85 -6.27 -10.73
C SER A 30 1.56 -4.80 -11.00
N LEU A 31 0.42 -4.29 -10.54
CA LEU A 31 0.06 -2.88 -10.70
C LEU A 31 0.34 -2.10 -9.39
N PRO A 32 0.80 -0.84 -9.46
CA PRO A 32 0.95 -0.02 -8.25
C PRO A 32 -0.38 0.14 -7.49
N GLU A 33 -1.49 0.15 -8.23
CA GLU A 33 -2.86 0.18 -7.70
C GLU A 33 -3.16 -1.03 -6.80
N GLU A 34 -2.73 -2.24 -7.18
CA GLU A 34 -2.96 -3.46 -6.42
C GLU A 34 -2.18 -3.45 -5.10
N VAL A 35 -0.95 -2.92 -5.13
CA VAL A 35 -0.12 -2.74 -3.94
C VAL A 35 -0.72 -1.65 -3.03
N ALA A 36 -1.17 -0.55 -3.61
CA ALA A 36 -1.83 0.52 -2.87
C ALA A 36 -3.14 0.06 -2.21
N GLU A 37 -3.95 -0.73 -2.93
CA GLU A 37 -5.17 -1.34 -2.42
C GLU A 37 -4.88 -2.33 -1.31
N ALA A 38 -3.83 -3.14 -1.43
CA ALA A 38 -3.36 -4.02 -0.36
C ALA A 38 -3.03 -3.20 0.89
N LEU A 39 -2.22 -2.15 0.79
CA LEU A 39 -1.87 -1.30 1.93
C LEU A 39 -3.04 -0.43 2.43
N GLY A 40 -4.09 -0.26 1.62
CA GLY A 40 -5.20 0.65 1.89
C GLY A 40 -4.77 2.12 1.86
N VAL A 41 -3.82 2.46 1.00
CA VAL A 41 -3.38 3.84 0.79
C VAL A 41 -4.05 4.40 -0.45
N PRO A 42 -4.47 5.69 -0.44
CA PRO A 42 -5.06 6.31 -1.62
C PRO A 42 -3.97 6.53 -2.67
N ALA A 43 -3.86 5.62 -3.64
CA ALA A 43 -3.08 5.86 -4.85
C ALA A 43 -4.01 6.36 -5.95
N SER A 44 -3.60 7.40 -6.67
CA SER A 44 -4.24 7.76 -7.93
C SER A 44 -3.85 6.73 -8.99
N SER A 45 -4.77 6.41 -9.89
CA SER A 45 -4.57 5.50 -11.02
C SER A 45 -3.58 6.00 -12.08
N TYR A 46 -2.80 7.03 -11.78
CA TYR A 46 -1.87 7.67 -12.70
C TYR A 46 -0.48 7.87 -12.09
N LEU A 47 -0.25 7.41 -10.85
CA LEU A 47 1.07 7.48 -10.24
C LEU A 47 2.06 6.64 -11.02
N ARG A 48 3.18 7.26 -11.39
CA ARG A 48 4.33 6.53 -11.91
C ARG A 48 4.99 5.74 -10.78
N PHE A 49 5.79 4.74 -11.14
CA PHE A 49 6.41 3.84 -10.17
C PHE A 49 7.35 4.59 -9.19
N ASP A 50 8.14 5.52 -9.71
CA ASP A 50 9.02 6.40 -8.93
C ASP A 50 8.24 7.28 -7.95
N GLU A 51 7.13 7.87 -8.38
CA GLU A 51 6.24 8.65 -7.51
C GLU A 51 5.60 7.76 -6.43
N PHE A 52 5.24 6.52 -6.78
CA PHE A 52 4.69 5.55 -5.85
C PHE A 52 5.71 5.12 -4.78
N ILE A 53 6.95 4.82 -5.17
CA ILE A 53 8.03 4.48 -4.23
C ILE A 53 8.35 5.66 -3.31
N ASN A 54 8.41 6.88 -3.85
CA ASN A 54 8.60 8.10 -3.06
C ASN A 54 7.46 8.31 -2.08
N PHE A 55 6.21 8.06 -2.50
CA PHE A 55 5.04 8.11 -1.63
C PHE A 55 5.13 7.07 -0.50
N LEU A 56 5.43 5.81 -0.81
CA LEU A 56 5.60 4.76 0.20
C LEU A 56 6.71 5.05 1.20
N SER A 57 7.79 5.68 0.73
CA SER A 57 8.96 6.04 1.54
C SER A 57 8.76 7.33 2.34
N SER A 58 7.74 8.12 2.00
CA SER A 58 7.44 9.36 2.71
C SER A 58 6.90 9.08 4.12
N THR A 59 7.25 9.94 5.07
CA THR A 59 6.79 9.82 6.47
C THR A 59 5.28 9.99 6.66
N GLY A 60 4.56 10.39 5.61
CA GLY A 60 3.11 10.58 5.59
C GLY A 60 2.33 9.32 5.18
N CYS A 61 2.99 8.29 4.64
CA CYS A 61 2.33 7.05 4.27
C CYS A 61 1.98 6.24 5.54
N CYS A 62 0.69 6.08 5.79
CA CYS A 62 0.17 5.29 6.90
C CYS A 62 -0.86 4.30 6.35
N PRO A 63 -0.47 3.02 6.17
CA PRO A 63 -1.36 1.98 5.65
C PRO A 63 -2.62 1.86 6.52
N THR A 64 -3.79 1.82 5.90
CA THR A 64 -5.05 1.68 6.65
C THR A 64 -5.42 0.22 6.90
N ARG A 65 -4.93 -0.69 6.05
CA ARG A 65 -5.18 -2.13 6.17
C ARG A 65 -4.15 -2.87 7.01
N LEU A 66 -3.06 -2.20 7.41
CA LEU A 66 -2.07 -2.75 8.35
C LEU A 66 -1.95 -1.83 9.56
N TYR A 67 -1.95 -2.42 10.75
CA TYR A 67 -1.80 -1.66 11.99
C TYR A 67 -0.89 -2.41 12.96
N LYS A 68 -0.32 -1.65 13.91
CA LYS A 68 0.56 -2.20 14.93
C LYS A 68 -0.17 -3.22 15.79
N PHE A 69 0.48 -4.35 16.07
CA PHE A 69 -0.07 -5.52 16.78
C PHE A 69 -1.15 -6.30 16.04
N MET A 70 -1.30 -6.10 14.73
CA MET A 70 -2.13 -6.97 13.89
C MET A 70 -1.62 -8.41 13.96
N SER A 71 -2.53 -9.39 14.04
CA SER A 71 -2.12 -10.80 14.06
C SER A 71 -1.49 -11.20 12.72
N ARG A 72 -0.52 -12.10 12.75
CA ARG A 72 0.17 -12.56 11.55
C ARG A 72 -0.78 -13.02 10.44
N PRO A 73 -1.79 -13.89 10.67
CA PRO A 73 -2.70 -14.29 9.60
C PRO A 73 -3.45 -13.12 8.95
N GLN A 74 -3.85 -12.12 9.75
CA GLN A 74 -4.51 -10.92 9.22
C GLN A 74 -3.55 -10.06 8.39
N ALA A 75 -2.31 -9.88 8.87
CA ALA A 75 -1.31 -9.09 8.18
C ALA A 75 -0.85 -9.75 6.87
N GLU A 76 -0.68 -11.07 6.86
CA GLU A 76 -0.31 -11.81 5.65
C GLU A 76 -1.45 -11.82 4.61
N ALA A 77 -2.71 -11.86 5.06
CA ALA A 77 -3.88 -11.80 4.17
C ALA A 77 -3.99 -10.48 3.40
N VAL A 78 -3.42 -9.39 3.92
CA VAL A 78 -3.35 -8.11 3.21
C VAL A 78 -2.58 -8.24 1.89
N PHE A 79 -1.52 -9.05 1.87
CA PHE A 79 -0.67 -9.27 0.70
C PHE A 79 -1.08 -10.52 -0.08
N ALA A 80 -2.39 -10.86 -0.09
CA ALA A 80 -2.89 -12.02 -0.80
C ALA A 80 -2.57 -11.97 -2.31
N SER A 81 -2.47 -10.78 -2.89
CA SER A 81 -2.12 -10.54 -4.31
C SER A 81 -0.62 -10.62 -4.62
N ALA A 82 0.26 -10.73 -3.62
CA ALA A 82 1.70 -10.78 -3.86
C ALA A 82 2.12 -12.02 -4.66
N LEU A 83 3.05 -11.83 -5.59
CA LEU A 83 3.53 -12.88 -6.48
C LEU A 83 4.34 -13.93 -5.73
N ARG A 84 5.20 -13.48 -4.81
CA ARG A 84 6.01 -14.35 -3.94
C ARG A 84 5.70 -14.06 -2.48
N LYS A 85 5.59 -15.12 -1.69
CA LYS A 85 5.31 -15.06 -0.25
C LYS A 85 6.28 -15.98 0.46
N GLU A 86 7.08 -15.42 1.35
CA GLU A 86 8.02 -16.18 2.17
C GLU A 86 7.71 -15.98 3.63
N ARG A 87 7.78 -17.08 4.38
CA ARG A 87 7.42 -17.11 5.79
C ARG A 87 8.59 -17.64 6.60
N PHE A 88 9.13 -16.80 7.47
CA PHE A 88 10.17 -17.12 8.44
C PHE A 88 9.61 -17.07 9.86
N GLN A 89 10.38 -17.46 10.87
CA GLN A 89 9.88 -17.53 12.25
C GLN A 89 9.24 -16.22 12.72
N LEU A 90 9.99 -15.11 12.68
CA LEU A 90 9.53 -13.79 13.12
C LEU A 90 9.31 -12.80 11.97
N ARG A 91 9.33 -13.26 10.72
CA ARG A 91 9.28 -12.40 9.55
C ARG A 91 8.43 -13.00 8.44
N SER A 92 7.77 -12.17 7.66
CA SER A 92 7.17 -12.57 6.38
C SER A 92 7.55 -11.58 5.31
N MET A 93 7.87 -12.07 4.12
CA MET A 93 8.29 -11.26 2.98
C MET A 93 7.32 -11.46 1.82
N PHE A 94 6.92 -10.36 1.19
CA PHE A 94 6.00 -10.34 0.06
C PHE A 94 6.61 -9.56 -1.09
N SER A 95 6.80 -10.21 -2.23
CA SER A 95 7.43 -9.58 -3.40
C SER A 95 6.42 -9.38 -4.52
N TYR A 96 6.42 -8.16 -5.07
CA TYR A 96 5.72 -7.76 -6.28
C TYR A 96 6.75 -7.44 -7.37
N TYR A 97 6.42 -7.76 -8.62
CA TYR A 97 7.35 -7.55 -9.74
C TYR A 97 6.85 -6.44 -10.65
N PHE A 98 7.71 -5.44 -10.85
CA PHE A 98 7.52 -4.33 -11.77
C PHE A 98 8.65 -4.34 -12.81
N ASN A 99 8.51 -3.59 -13.90
CA ASN A 99 9.57 -3.48 -14.91
C ASN A 99 10.83 -2.82 -14.32
N GLU A 100 10.63 -1.96 -13.33
CA GLU A 100 11.66 -1.27 -12.56
C GLU A 100 12.29 -2.18 -11.49
N GLY A 101 11.78 -3.39 -11.29
CA GLY A 101 12.36 -4.40 -10.40
C GLY A 101 11.40 -4.94 -9.36
N TRP A 102 11.98 -5.62 -8.37
CA TRP A 102 11.23 -6.20 -7.27
C TRP A 102 10.93 -5.16 -6.20
N LEU A 103 9.64 -5.02 -5.88
CA LEU A 103 9.17 -4.29 -4.71
C LEU A 103 8.82 -5.28 -3.61
N GLU A 104 9.51 -5.19 -2.48
CA GLU A 104 9.42 -6.19 -1.43
C GLU A 104 8.94 -5.56 -0.12
N PHE A 105 7.97 -6.21 0.51
CA PHE A 105 7.45 -5.83 1.82
C PHE A 105 7.88 -6.85 2.86
N LEU A 106 8.63 -6.39 3.86
CA LEU A 106 9.08 -7.21 4.97
C LEU A 106 8.29 -6.85 6.24
N LEU A 107 7.50 -7.80 6.71
CA LEU A 107 6.74 -7.70 7.94
C LEU A 107 7.54 -8.35 9.07
N LEU A 108 7.76 -7.61 10.15
CA LEU A 108 8.40 -8.12 11.36
C LEU A 108 7.35 -8.34 12.45
N PHE A 109 7.36 -9.54 13.03
CA PHE A 109 6.47 -9.96 14.10
C PHE A 109 7.25 -10.14 15.41
N ASP A 110 6.55 -10.06 16.53
CA ASP A 110 7.08 -10.54 17.81
C ASP A 110 6.92 -12.06 17.96
N GLU A 111 7.36 -12.61 19.10
CA GLU A 111 7.25 -14.03 19.43
C GLU A 111 5.80 -14.52 19.52
N GLN A 112 4.86 -13.61 19.79
CA GLN A 112 3.42 -13.88 19.83
C GLN A 112 2.76 -13.80 18.44
N GLY A 113 3.54 -13.49 17.39
CA GLY A 113 3.05 -13.36 16.02
C GLY A 113 2.27 -12.06 15.77
N ALA A 114 2.48 -11.01 16.54
CA ALA A 114 1.87 -9.70 16.34
C ALA A 114 2.80 -8.76 15.56
N LEU A 115 2.25 -8.07 14.56
CA LEU A 115 2.99 -7.19 13.66
C LEU A 115 3.59 -6.01 14.42
N ARG A 116 4.90 -5.82 14.33
CA ARG A 116 5.62 -4.73 14.99
C ARG A 116 6.10 -3.67 14.02
N ARG A 117 6.63 -4.08 12.87
CA ARG A 117 7.23 -3.18 11.87
C ARG A 117 6.96 -3.67 10.45
N LEU A 118 6.96 -2.72 9.52
CA LEU A 118 6.81 -2.94 8.09
C LEU A 118 7.94 -2.19 7.39
N TYR A 119 8.71 -2.91 6.56
CA TYR A 119 9.73 -2.32 5.71
C TYR A 119 9.35 -2.50 4.25
N VAL A 120 9.72 -1.53 3.43
CA VAL A 120 9.68 -1.62 1.97
C VAL A 120 11.10 -1.59 1.43
N GLN A 121 11.38 -2.52 0.51
CA GLN A 121 12.66 -2.68 -0.15
C GLN A 121 12.47 -2.58 -1.66
N HIS A 122 13.35 -1.82 -2.28
CA HIS A 122 13.44 -1.66 -3.72
C HIS A 122 14.87 -1.26 -4.07
N ARG A 123 15.36 -1.61 -5.25
CA ARG A 123 16.74 -1.29 -5.67
C ARG A 123 17.06 0.21 -5.65
N ASP A 124 16.05 1.06 -5.86
CA ASP A 124 16.18 2.53 -5.88
C ASP A 124 16.14 3.15 -4.47
N LEU A 125 15.76 2.36 -3.46
CA LEU A 125 15.85 2.76 -2.06
C LEU A 125 17.24 2.35 -1.57
N HIS A 126 18.20 3.28 -1.66
CA HIS A 126 19.61 3.08 -1.28
C HIS A 126 19.82 2.86 0.23
N THR A 127 19.13 1.90 0.83
CA THR A 127 19.20 1.56 2.25
C THR A 127 19.20 0.04 2.38
N ASP A 128 20.27 -0.53 2.94
CA ASP A 128 20.46 -1.99 3.04
C ASP A 128 19.31 -2.73 3.73
N ARG A 129 18.53 -2.05 4.57
CA ARG A 129 17.40 -2.62 5.30
C ARG A 129 16.03 -2.26 4.71
N GLY A 130 16.00 -1.42 3.67
CA GLY A 130 14.79 -0.78 3.18
C GLY A 130 14.31 0.38 4.06
N VAL A 131 13.21 1.00 3.63
CA VAL A 131 12.58 2.12 4.33
C VAL A 131 11.47 1.58 5.24
N GLU A 132 11.42 2.03 6.49
CA GLU A 132 10.35 1.66 7.42
C GLU A 132 9.07 2.45 7.12
N ILE A 133 7.98 1.74 6.81
CA ILE A 133 6.66 2.33 6.67
C ILE A 133 6.00 2.36 8.05
N ARG A 134 5.58 3.56 8.47
CA ARG A 134 4.92 3.75 9.78
C ARG A 134 3.54 3.10 9.77
N LEU A 135 3.37 2.12 10.65
CA LEU A 135 2.06 1.50 10.88
C LEU A 135 1.14 2.44 11.66
N CYS A 136 -0.11 2.56 11.22
CA CYS A 136 -1.09 3.34 11.95
C CYS A 136 -1.44 2.65 13.30
N PRO A 137 -1.63 3.41 14.38
CA PRO A 137 -2.30 2.92 15.57
C PRO A 137 -3.74 2.50 15.25
N ARG A 138 -4.18 1.34 15.74
CA ARG A 138 -5.54 0.81 15.52
C ARG A 138 -6.65 1.81 15.90
N ALA A 139 -6.42 2.62 16.94
CA ALA A 139 -7.37 3.64 17.42
C ALA A 139 -7.68 4.71 16.36
N LEU A 140 -6.69 5.11 15.54
CA LEU A 140 -6.91 6.11 14.49
C LEU A 140 -7.71 5.57 13.30
N LEU A 141 -7.62 4.27 13.04
CA LEU A 141 -8.39 3.60 11.99
C LEU A 141 -9.87 3.48 12.36
N GLN A 142 -10.17 3.20 13.64
CA GLN A 142 -11.55 3.12 14.12
C GLN A 142 -12.26 4.47 14.06
N ASN A 143 -11.56 5.58 14.33
CA ASN A 143 -12.14 6.92 14.22
C ASN A 143 -12.42 7.33 12.78
N LYS A 144 -11.50 7.06 11.83
CA LYS A 144 -11.74 7.29 10.40
C LYS A 144 -12.97 6.54 9.89
N ASN A 145 -13.15 5.29 10.30
CA ASN A 145 -14.33 4.51 9.90
C ASN A 145 -15.62 5.06 10.54
N ARG A 146 -15.57 5.58 11.77
CA ARG A 146 -16.74 6.21 12.42
C ARG A 146 -17.14 7.53 11.76
N GLU A 147 -16.18 8.37 11.40
CA GLU A 147 -16.45 9.63 10.70
C GLU A 147 -16.99 9.40 9.28
N ALA A 148 -16.47 8.39 8.56
CA ALA A 148 -17.00 8.01 7.24
C ALA A 148 -18.44 7.50 7.30
N VAL A 149 -18.80 6.77 8.37
CA VAL A 149 -20.18 6.28 8.59
C VAL A 149 -21.12 7.43 9.01
N LEU A 150 -20.65 8.42 9.78
CA LEU A 150 -21.45 9.58 10.18
C LEU A 150 -21.76 10.53 9.01
N LEU A 151 -20.89 10.59 8.00
CA LEU A 151 -21.13 11.38 6.77
C LEU A 151 -22.01 10.66 5.73
N GLN A 152 -22.41 9.42 6.01
CA GLN A 152 -23.30 8.61 5.16
C GLN A 152 -24.65 8.29 5.84
N ALA A 153 -24.91 8.84 7.04
CA ALA A 153 -26.21 8.76 7.66
C ALA A 153 -27.15 9.80 7.00
N PRO A 154 -28.38 9.41 6.59
CA PRO A 154 -29.33 10.28 5.90
C PRO A 154 -29.86 11.43 6.76
#